data_AF-A0A350JG04-F1
#
_entry.id   AF-A0A350JG04-F1
#
_cell.length_a   1.000
_cell.length_b   1.000
_cell.length_c   1.000
_cell.angle_alpha   90.00
_cell.angle_beta   90.00
_cell.angle_gamma   90.00
#
_symmetry.space_group_name_H-M   'P 1'
#
loop_
_entity.id
_entity.type
_entity.pdbx_description
1 polymer ?
#
loop_
_entity_poly.entity_id
_entity_poly.type
_entity_poly.pdbx_seq_one_letter_code
_entity_poly.pdbx_strand_id
1 'polypeptide(L)'
;MNIVFGVLNEEFGGEEYVLVNRGEIFSVMATIEAIIQDFFLKNPNIHGFQFAGEPISDKQDANVVTKRTRVYLRYAKKIFPSESWTIQMDGNKVTIERKK
;
A
#
# COMPACT_ATOMS: atom_id res chain seq x y z
N MET A 1 -8.13 -11.72 12.43
CA MET A 1 -8.59 -10.32 12.42
C MET A 1 -8.06 -9.69 11.15
N ASN A 2 -8.92 -9.08 10.33
CA ASN A 2 -8.51 -8.34 9.14
C ASN A 2 -8.73 -6.85 9.44
N ILE A 3 -7.69 -6.04 9.31
CA ILE A 3 -7.73 -4.59 9.54
C ILE A 3 -7.48 -3.93 8.20
N VAL A 4 -8.48 -3.22 7.69
CA VAL A 4 -8.40 -2.50 6.42
C VAL A 4 -8.31 -1.02 6.71
N PHE A 5 -7.23 -0.40 6.24
CA PHE A 5 -7.09 1.05 6.22
C PHE A 5 -7.50 1.55 4.85
N GLY A 6 -8.65 2.23 4.78
CA GLY A 6 -9.15 2.90 3.59
C GLY A 6 -9.38 4.37 3.90
N VAL A 7 -9.26 5.22 2.88
CA VAL A 7 -9.66 6.63 2.98
C VAL A 7 -11.10 6.72 2.49
N LEU A 8 -12.00 7.21 3.34
CA LEU A 8 -13.36 7.53 2.93
C LEU A 8 -13.32 8.89 2.23
N ASN A 9 -13.65 8.91 0.94
CA ASN A 9 -13.53 10.09 0.07
C ASN A 9 -14.64 11.14 0.28
N GLU A 10 -15.44 11.03 1.34
CA GLU A 10 -16.63 11.88 1.56
C GLU A 10 -16.29 13.34 1.92
N GLU A 11 -15.05 13.64 2.33
CA GLU A 11 -14.60 15.00 2.66
C GLU A 11 -14.03 15.81 1.48
N PHE A 12 -13.76 15.18 0.33
CA PHE A 12 -13.18 15.85 -0.84
C PHE A 12 -14.16 15.80 -2.01
N GLY A 13 -15.20 16.64 -1.92
CA GLY A 13 -16.21 16.84 -2.96
C GLY A 13 -15.67 17.48 -4.23
N GLY A 14 -14.89 16.72 -5.01
CA GLY A 14 -14.45 17.11 -6.36
C GLY A 14 -13.17 17.92 -6.45
N GLU A 15 -12.45 18.15 -5.34
CA GLU A 15 -11.10 18.72 -5.41
C GLU A 15 -10.09 17.60 -5.67
N GLU A 16 -9.52 17.65 -6.88
CA GLU A 16 -8.45 16.80 -7.37
C GLU A 16 -7.37 16.63 -6.29
N TYR A 17 -7.00 15.38 -5.94
CA TYR A 17 -5.90 15.11 -5.00
C TYR A 17 -4.72 16.00 -5.36
N VAL A 18 -4.36 16.93 -4.47
CA VAL A 18 -3.26 17.85 -4.70
C VAL A 18 -2.06 17.02 -5.14
N LEU A 19 -1.56 17.32 -6.35
CA LEU A 19 -0.41 16.64 -6.92
C LEU A 19 0.74 16.75 -5.92
N VAL A 20 0.95 15.71 -5.13
CA VAL A 20 2.05 15.65 -4.17
C VAL A 20 3.33 15.91 -4.95
N ASN A 21 4.11 16.88 -4.50
CA ASN A 21 5.37 17.20 -5.15
C ASN A 21 6.22 15.93 -5.20
N ARG A 22 7.03 15.79 -6.26
CA ARG A 22 7.79 14.56 -6.54
C ARG A 22 8.66 14.10 -5.35
N GLY A 23 9.04 15.01 -4.45
CA GLY A 23 9.78 14.72 -3.22
C GLY A 23 8.92 14.25 -2.04
N GLU A 24 7.68 14.75 -1.90
CA GLU A 24 6.81 14.48 -0.74
C GLU A 24 6.35 13.03 -0.67
N ILE A 25 6.20 12.37 -1.83
CA ILE A 25 5.87 10.95 -1.88
C ILE A 25 6.91 10.09 -1.14
N PHE A 26 8.19 10.48 -1.13
CA PHE A 26 9.22 9.76 -0.40
C PHE A 26 9.02 9.88 1.11
N SER A 27 8.66 11.06 1.60
CA SER A 27 8.33 11.29 3.02
C SER A 27 7.08 10.50 3.43
N VAL A 28 6.03 10.48 2.60
CA VAL A 28 4.83 9.66 2.84
C VAL A 28 5.19 8.18 2.93
N MET A 29 6.02 7.69 2.00
CA MET A 29 6.45 6.29 2.03
C MET A 29 7.31 5.94 3.25
N ALA A 30 8.18 6.86 3.69
CA ALA A 30 8.96 6.68 4.92
C ALA A 30 8.06 6.58 6.16
N THR A 31 7.00 7.40 6.23
CA THR A 31 6.01 7.31 7.30
C THR A 31 5.26 5.98 7.28
N ILE A 32 4.83 5.53 6.09
CA ILE A 32 4.15 4.22 5.93
C ILE A 32 5.08 3.08 6.39
N GLU A 33 6.36 3.13 6.02
CA GLU A 33 7.36 2.15 6.47
C GLU A 33 7.48 2.14 8.00
N ALA A 34 7.59 3.29 8.64
CA ALA A 34 7.66 3.39 10.10
C ALA A 34 6.40 2.83 10.78
N ILE A 35 5.21 3.09 10.22
CA ILE A 35 3.95 2.54 10.73
C ILE A 35 3.94 1.01 10.62
N ILE A 36 4.35 0.45 9.47
CA ILE A 36 4.40 -1.00 9.29
C ILE A 36 5.37 -1.64 10.29
N GLN A 37 6.55 -1.05 10.49
CA GLN A 37 7.55 -1.54 11.45
C GLN A 37 7.03 -1.49 12.89
N ASP A 38 6.44 -0.37 13.33
CA ASP A 38 5.84 -0.24 14.66
C ASP A 38 4.69 -1.23 14.88
N PHE A 39 3.84 -1.39 13.87
CA PHE A 39 2.72 -2.32 13.91
C PHE A 39 3.18 -3.77 14.04
N PHE A 40 4.27 -4.15 13.34
CA PHE A 40 4.90 -5.46 13.48
C PHE A 40 5.41 -5.73 14.89
N LEU A 41 6.13 -4.76 15.48
CA LEU A 41 6.68 -4.90 16.83
C LEU A 41 5.58 -5.13 17.87
N LYS A 42 4.44 -4.46 17.69
CA LYS A 42 3.29 -4.58 18.60
C LYS A 42 2.44 -5.83 18.37
N ASN A 43 2.53 -6.46 17.20
CA ASN A 43 1.63 -7.54 16.79
C ASN A 43 2.40 -8.70 16.11
N PRO A 44 3.07 -9.57 16.89
CA PRO A 44 3.94 -10.63 16.35
C PRO A 44 3.21 -11.73 15.54
N ASN A 45 1.89 -11.84 15.70
CA ASN A 45 1.05 -12.85 15.03
C ASN A 45 0.49 -12.36 13.68
N ILE A 46 1.03 -11.27 13.12
CA ILE A 46 0.66 -10.86 11.77
C ILE A 46 1.34 -11.77 10.75
N HIS A 47 0.51 -12.31 9.85
CA HIS A 47 0.94 -13.22 8.80
C HIS A 47 0.80 -12.65 7.38
N GLY A 48 0.20 -11.46 7.22
CA GLY A 48 0.10 -10.86 5.90
C GLY A 48 -0.38 -9.42 5.86
N PHE A 49 -0.14 -8.78 4.73
CA PHE A 49 -0.51 -7.42 4.39
C PHE A 49 -1.10 -7.40 2.99
N GLN A 50 -1.98 -6.44 2.74
CA GLN A 50 -2.55 -6.23 1.43
C GLN A 50 -2.67 -4.75 1.14
N PHE A 51 -2.38 -4.35 -0.10
CA PHE A 51 -2.61 -3.00 -0.56
C PHE A 51 -3.00 -2.96 -2.04
N ALA A 52 -3.73 -1.91 -2.41
CA ALA A 52 -4.00 -1.52 -3.78
C ALA A 52 -4.01 0.02 -3.83
N GLY A 53 -3.51 0.60 -4.92
CA GLY A 53 -3.59 2.04 -5.15
C GLY A 53 -4.88 2.42 -5.85
N GLU A 54 -5.54 3.47 -5.38
CA GLU A 54 -6.81 3.94 -5.95
C GLU A 54 -6.68 4.30 -7.45
N PRO A 55 -7.65 3.90 -8.30
CA PRO A 55 -7.74 4.36 -9.69
C PRO A 55 -7.84 5.88 -9.77
N ILE A 56 -7.33 6.46 -10.85
CA ILE A 56 -7.30 7.93 -11.02
C ILE A 56 -8.68 8.47 -11.44
N SER A 57 -9.55 7.61 -11.96
CA SER A 57 -10.90 7.96 -12.38
C SER A 57 -11.83 6.78 -12.21
N ASP A 58 -13.11 7.06 -11.94
CA ASP A 58 -14.17 6.04 -11.84
C ASP A 58 -14.38 5.22 -13.12
N LYS A 59 -13.85 5.72 -14.25
CA LYS A 59 -13.89 5.03 -15.56
C LYS A 59 -12.75 4.03 -15.78
N GLN A 60 -11.75 3.99 -14.89
CA GLN A 60 -10.68 3.00 -14.96
C GLN A 60 -11.12 1.73 -14.23
N ASP A 61 -10.88 0.59 -14.87
CA ASP A 61 -11.04 -0.71 -14.23
C ASP A 61 -10.13 -0.77 -12.99
N ALA A 62 -10.72 -1.04 -11.82
CA ALA A 62 -10.05 -1.14 -10.54
C ALA A 62 -8.94 -2.21 -10.52
N ASN A 63 -9.00 -3.17 -11.44
CA ASN A 63 -8.01 -4.21 -11.59
C ASN A 63 -6.74 -3.75 -12.36
N VAL A 64 -6.77 -2.59 -13.00
CA VAL A 64 -5.61 -2.03 -13.71
C VAL A 64 -4.57 -1.51 -12.71
N VAL A 65 -3.33 -1.98 -12.86
CA VAL A 65 -2.22 -1.60 -11.98
C VAL A 65 -1.96 -0.09 -12.04
N THR A 66 -2.21 0.60 -10.94
CA THR A 66 -1.99 2.04 -10.84
C THR A 66 -0.51 2.40 -10.65
N LYS A 67 -0.17 3.68 -10.85
CA LYS A 67 1.17 4.20 -10.54
C LYS A 67 1.48 4.07 -9.04
N ARG A 68 0.49 4.30 -8.17
CA ARG A 68 0.63 4.18 -6.71
C ARG A 68 0.96 2.74 -6.30
N THR A 69 0.24 1.76 -6.83
CA THR A 69 0.54 0.33 -6.58
C THR A 69 1.98 -0.03 -6.95
N ARG A 70 2.50 0.47 -8.08
CA ARG A 70 3.90 0.24 -8.47
C ARG A 70 4.90 0.87 -7.51
N VAL A 71 4.64 2.08 -7.03
CA VAL A 71 5.50 2.74 -6.03
C VAL A 71 5.48 1.94 -4.73
N TYR A 72 4.31 1.58 -4.23
CA TYR A 72 4.17 0.83 -2.98
C TYR A 72 4.83 -0.56 -3.08
N LEU A 73 4.67 -1.25 -4.21
CA LEU A 73 5.35 -2.52 -4.46
C LEU A 73 6.88 -2.41 -4.41
N ARG A 74 7.45 -1.29 -4.88
CA ARG A 74 8.90 -1.06 -4.80
C ARG A 74 9.37 -0.94 -3.35
N TYR A 75 8.60 -0.27 -2.49
CA TYR A 75 8.92 -0.16 -1.06
C TYR A 75 8.63 -1.44 -0.30
N ALA A 76 7.56 -2.15 -0.62
CA ALA A 76 7.25 -3.45 -0.02
C ALA A 76 8.42 -4.43 -0.18
N LYS A 77 9.05 -4.47 -1.36
CA LYS A 77 10.24 -5.30 -1.58
C LYS A 77 11.45 -4.93 -0.70
N LYS A 78 11.50 -3.71 -0.15
CA LYS A 78 12.53 -3.29 0.81
C LYS A 78 12.14 -3.63 2.26
N ILE A 79 10.86 -3.48 2.59
CA ILE A 79 10.34 -3.68 3.95
C ILE A 79 10.20 -5.17 4.28
N PHE A 80 9.87 -6.01 3.28
CA PHE A 80 9.58 -7.42 3.45
C PHE A 80 10.64 -8.27 2.73
N PRO A 81 11.67 -8.76 3.44
CA PRO A 81 12.72 -9.58 2.86
C PRO A 81 12.17 -10.87 2.25
N SER A 82 12.67 -11.23 1.08
CA SER A 82 12.24 -12.41 0.32
C SER A 82 12.47 -13.73 1.05
N GLU A 83 13.34 -13.76 2.05
CA GLU A 83 13.68 -14.95 2.83
C GLU A 83 12.52 -15.33 3.76
N SER A 84 11.79 -14.33 4.27
CA SER A 84 10.71 -14.51 5.25
C SER A 84 9.32 -14.23 4.69
N TRP A 85 9.21 -13.55 3.54
CA TRP A 85 7.94 -13.10 2.98
C TRP A 85 7.82 -13.44 1.50
N THR A 86 6.59 -13.66 1.07
CA THR A 86 6.18 -13.84 -0.32
C THR A 86 5.34 -12.64 -0.72
N ILE A 87 5.65 -12.01 -1.85
CA ILE A 87 4.89 -10.89 -2.41
C ILE A 87 4.30 -11.32 -3.74
N GLN A 88 2.98 -11.22 -3.86
CA GLN A 88 2.23 -11.56 -5.08
C GLN A 88 1.41 -10.34 -5.53
N MET A 89 1.31 -10.16 -6.84
CA MET A 89 0.50 -9.10 -7.44
C MET A 89 -0.52 -9.74 -8.39
N ASP A 90 -1.79 -9.45 -8.15
CA ASP A 90 -2.92 -9.89 -8.96
C ASP A 90 -3.72 -8.65 -9.36
N GLY A 91 -3.55 -8.25 -10.62
CA GLY A 91 -3.95 -6.92 -11.09
C GLY A 91 -3.41 -5.82 -10.20
N ASN A 92 -4.26 -4.89 -9.79
CA ASN A 92 -3.91 -3.74 -8.95
C ASN A 92 -3.69 -4.08 -7.47
N LYS A 93 -3.96 -5.33 -7.06
CA LYS A 93 -3.86 -5.78 -5.67
C LYS A 93 -2.53 -6.47 -5.44
N VAL A 94 -1.86 -6.09 -4.36
CA VAL A 94 -0.64 -6.74 -3.88
C VAL A 94 -0.94 -7.41 -2.55
N THR A 95 -0.59 -8.69 -2.45
CA THR A 95 -0.70 -9.49 -1.24
C THR A 95 0.70 -9.88 -0.78
N ILE A 96 0.98 -9.72 0.50
CA ILE A 96 2.25 -10.05 1.14
C ILE A 96 1.96 -11.05 2.25
N GLU A 97 2.63 -12.19 2.25
CA GLU A 97 2.38 -13.26 3.22
C GLU A 97 3.69 -13.77 3.81
N ARG A 98 3.68 -14.06 5.11
CA ARG A 98 4.82 -14.65 5.80
C ARG A 98 4.97 -16.09 5.31
N LYS A 99 6.20 -16.48 4.98
CA LYS A 99 6.51 -17.88 4.69
C LYS A 99 6.28 -18.72 5.95
N LYS A 100 5.70 -19.91 5.76
CA LYS A 100 5.49 -20.89 6.84
C LYS A 100 6.82 -21.42 7.35
#